data_AF-A0A067DVY3-F1
#
_entry.id   AF-A0A067DVY3-F1
#
_cell.length_a   1.000
_cell.length_b   1.000
_cell.length_c   1.000
_cell.angle_alpha   90.00
_cell.angle_beta   90.00
_cell.angle_gamma   90.00
#
_symmetry.space_group_name_H-M   'P 1'
#
loop_
_entity.id
_entity.type
_entity.pdbx_description
1 polymer ?
#
loop_
_entity_poly.entity_id
_entity_poly.type
_entity_poly.pdbx_seq_one_letter_code
_entity_poly.pdbx_strand_id
1 'polypeptide(L)'
;MPLVLHAGNTNKNAFKALITAEYTGVNVELVKNFEMGVTNKTPEFLKMNPIGKVPVLETPDGPIFESNAIARYVARLKADNPLLGSSLIDSAHIEQWIDFSSLEIDTNILRWFIPRVGFAVYLPQAEEAAIASLKRALAALNTHLASNTYLVGHSVTLADIIMTCNLTLGFSRILSKSFTSEFPHIERYFWTMVNIPNFRKILGEIKQAESVPPVQSAKKPTQSKEPAKPKAQAEPKKEAAKETAKPKVEDAGEEEAPKPKPKNPLDLLPPSKMILDEWKRLYSNTKTNFREVAIKVRGSFDGFLFPPGQVC
;
A
#
# COMPACT_ATOMS: atom_id res chain seq x y z
N MET A 1 -25.30 -11.26 18.63
CA MET A 1 -25.31 -10.03 17.79
C MET A 1 -24.36 -10.25 16.62
N PRO A 2 -24.67 -9.77 15.41
CA PRO A 2 -23.75 -9.85 14.29
C PRO A 2 -22.49 -9.03 14.59
N LEU A 3 -21.33 -9.53 14.14
CA LEU A 3 -20.11 -8.72 14.11
C LEU A 3 -20.14 -7.84 12.86
N VAL A 4 -19.67 -6.60 12.97
CA VAL A 4 -19.74 -5.64 11.86
C VAL A 4 -18.37 -5.51 11.20
N LEU A 5 -18.30 -5.77 9.90
CA LEU A 5 -17.08 -5.69 9.11
C LEU A 5 -17.11 -4.45 8.21
N HIS A 6 -16.16 -3.55 8.41
CA HIS A 6 -15.98 -2.37 7.60
C HIS A 6 -15.01 -2.64 6.45
N ALA A 7 -15.54 -2.75 5.24
CA ALA A 7 -14.77 -2.79 4.01
C ALA A 7 -15.66 -2.51 2.80
N GLY A 8 -15.05 -2.19 1.66
CA GLY A 8 -15.75 -2.20 0.38
C GLY A 8 -16.18 -3.62 -0.02
N ASN A 9 -17.29 -3.74 -0.75
CA ASN A 9 -17.90 -5.00 -1.19
C ASN A 9 -17.04 -5.88 -2.11
N THR A 10 -16.00 -5.32 -2.73
CA THR A 10 -15.08 -6.02 -3.65
C THR A 10 -13.70 -6.28 -3.04
N ASN A 11 -13.54 -6.04 -1.74
CA ASN A 11 -12.23 -6.15 -1.09
C ASN A 11 -11.87 -7.61 -0.78
N LYS A 12 -10.87 -8.14 -1.51
CA LYS A 12 -10.31 -9.50 -1.29
C LYS A 12 -9.93 -9.79 0.16
N ASN A 13 -9.50 -8.77 0.92
CA ASN A 13 -9.08 -8.93 2.30
C ASN A 13 -10.29 -9.11 3.24
N ALA A 14 -11.44 -8.53 2.90
CA ALA A 14 -12.68 -8.73 3.64
C ALA A 14 -13.26 -10.14 3.42
N PHE A 15 -13.10 -10.70 2.21
CA PHE A 15 -13.56 -12.04 1.88
C PHE A 15 -12.97 -13.12 2.78
N LYS A 16 -11.75 -12.94 3.28
CA LYS A 16 -11.11 -13.86 4.24
C LYS A 16 -12.02 -14.10 5.45
N ALA A 17 -12.47 -13.01 6.10
CA ALA A 17 -13.33 -13.09 7.27
C ALA A 17 -14.73 -13.61 6.93
N LEU A 18 -15.30 -13.19 5.81
CA LEU A 18 -16.64 -13.61 5.38
C LEU A 18 -16.70 -15.11 5.03
N ILE A 19 -15.69 -15.64 4.35
CA ILE A 19 -15.62 -17.08 4.04
C ILE A 19 -15.38 -17.87 5.34
N THR A 20 -14.52 -17.40 6.24
CA THR A 20 -14.36 -18.01 7.57
C THR A 20 -15.68 -18.03 8.34
N ALA A 21 -16.47 -16.96 8.26
CA ALA A 21 -17.78 -16.87 8.89
C ALA A 21 -18.76 -17.93 8.35
N GLU A 22 -18.77 -18.18 7.03
CA GLU A 22 -19.57 -19.24 6.40
C GLU A 22 -19.18 -20.65 6.89
N TYR A 23 -17.89 -20.92 7.10
CA TYR A 23 -17.43 -22.21 7.62
C TYR A 23 -17.74 -22.42 9.11
N THR A 24 -17.73 -21.35 9.89
CA THR A 24 -17.91 -21.40 11.35
C THR A 24 -19.35 -21.17 11.80
N GLY A 25 -20.22 -20.70 10.90
CA GLY A 25 -21.57 -20.26 11.24
C GLY A 25 -21.60 -18.99 12.10
N VAL A 26 -20.49 -18.24 12.18
CA VAL A 26 -20.45 -16.94 12.85
C VAL A 26 -21.14 -15.91 11.95
N ASN A 27 -22.00 -15.06 12.52
CA ASN A 27 -22.63 -13.99 11.75
C ASN A 27 -21.71 -12.76 11.68
N VAL A 28 -21.19 -12.47 10.49
CA VAL A 28 -20.38 -11.29 10.16
C VAL A 28 -21.09 -10.52 9.04
N GLU A 29 -21.47 -9.28 9.30
CA GLU A 29 -22.18 -8.43 8.36
C GLU A 29 -21.27 -7.34 7.80
N LEU A 30 -21.23 -7.22 6.47
CA LEU A 30 -20.49 -6.16 5.80
C LEU A 30 -21.30 -4.85 5.82
N VAL A 31 -20.65 -3.74 6.18
CA VAL A 31 -21.28 -2.41 6.15
C VAL A 31 -21.69 -2.02 4.73
N LYS A 32 -22.98 -1.70 4.54
CA LYS A 32 -23.57 -1.41 3.22
C LYS A 32 -23.09 -0.08 2.61
N ASN A 33 -22.81 0.93 3.44
CA ASN A 33 -22.53 2.30 3.00
C ASN A 33 -21.05 2.68 3.19
N PHE A 34 -20.13 1.73 3.05
CA PHE A 34 -18.70 2.01 3.17
C PHE A 34 -18.14 2.62 1.88
N GLU A 35 -17.55 3.81 1.98
CA GLU A 35 -16.90 4.50 0.87
C GLU A 35 -15.38 4.66 1.13
N MET A 36 -14.57 4.02 0.28
CA MET A 36 -13.11 4.10 0.37
C MET A 36 -12.63 5.50 0.00
N GLY A 37 -11.86 6.12 0.89
CA GLY A 37 -11.38 7.49 0.78
C GLY A 37 -12.19 8.51 1.59
N VAL A 38 -13.39 8.14 2.05
CA VAL A 38 -14.30 8.98 2.84
C VAL A 38 -14.49 8.36 4.23
N THR A 39 -15.15 7.20 4.32
CA THR A 39 -15.48 6.53 5.59
C THR A 39 -14.22 6.18 6.38
N ASN A 40 -13.18 5.67 5.72
CA ASN A 40 -11.93 5.26 6.37
C ASN A 40 -11.03 6.42 6.82
N LYS A 41 -11.42 7.67 6.55
CA LYS A 41 -10.71 8.87 7.01
C LYS A 41 -11.43 9.62 8.11
N THR A 42 -12.64 9.19 8.50
CA THR A 42 -13.36 9.88 9.58
C THR A 42 -12.66 9.64 10.93
N PRO A 43 -12.76 10.57 11.88
CA PRO A 43 -12.18 10.39 13.21
C PRO A 43 -12.67 9.12 13.91
N GLU A 44 -13.92 8.72 13.67
CA GLU A 44 -14.53 7.50 14.23
C GLU A 44 -13.84 6.25 13.69
N PHE A 45 -13.57 6.19 12.38
CA PHE A 45 -12.88 5.06 11.79
C PHE A 45 -11.40 5.01 12.20
N LEU A 46 -10.73 6.16 12.26
CA LEU A 46 -9.32 6.25 12.65
C LEU A 46 -9.09 5.85 14.12
N LYS A 47 -10.10 5.99 14.98
CA LYS A 47 -10.06 5.42 16.34
C LYS A 47 -10.02 3.89 16.34
N MET A 48 -10.62 3.24 15.33
CA MET A 48 -10.60 1.78 15.20
C MET A 48 -9.34 1.27 14.51
N ASN A 49 -8.89 1.96 13.47
CA ASN A 49 -7.64 1.67 12.78
C ASN A 49 -6.89 2.97 12.48
N PRO A 50 -5.81 3.28 13.22
CA PRO A 50 -5.03 4.50 13.05
C PRO A 50 -4.44 4.70 11.65
N ILE A 51 -4.27 3.62 10.88
CA ILE A 51 -3.73 3.66 9.52
C ILE A 51 -4.83 3.96 8.48
N GLY A 52 -6.11 3.88 8.86
CA GLY A 52 -7.25 4.09 7.96
C GLY A 52 -7.35 3.05 6.85
N LYS A 53 -6.85 1.82 7.10
CA LYS A 53 -6.95 0.69 6.16
C LYS A 53 -8.17 -0.17 6.47
N VAL A 54 -8.61 -0.91 5.46
CA VAL A 54 -9.68 -1.91 5.54
C VAL A 54 -9.18 -3.30 5.19
N PRO A 55 -9.75 -4.37 5.75
CA PRO A 55 -10.92 -4.39 6.64
C PRO A 55 -10.65 -4.02 8.10
N VAL A 56 -11.72 -3.65 8.82
CA VAL A 56 -11.78 -3.52 10.29
C VAL A 56 -13.03 -4.24 10.79
N LEU A 57 -12.91 -5.08 11.81
CA LEU A 57 -14.02 -5.78 12.44
C LEU A 57 -14.35 -5.13 13.78
N GLU A 58 -15.60 -4.72 13.98
CA GLU A 58 -16.11 -4.33 15.29
C GLU A 58 -16.52 -5.58 16.09
N THR A 59 -16.04 -5.66 17.32
CA THR A 59 -16.40 -6.69 18.29
C THR A 59 -16.89 -6.04 19.59
N PRO A 60 -17.62 -6.76 20.45
CA PRO A 60 -18.04 -6.24 21.75
C PRO A 60 -16.88 -5.77 22.64
N ASP A 61 -15.70 -6.37 22.47
CA ASP A 61 -14.50 -6.10 23.28
C ASP A 61 -13.57 -5.05 22.64
N GLY A 62 -13.92 -4.56 21.44
CA GLY A 62 -13.15 -3.56 20.71
C GLY A 62 -12.90 -3.92 19.24
N PRO A 63 -12.35 -2.98 18.45
CA PRO A 63 -12.10 -3.21 17.04
C PRO A 63 -10.83 -4.05 16.79
N ILE A 64 -10.86 -4.85 15.73
CA ILE A 64 -9.72 -5.62 15.23
C ILE A 64 -9.43 -5.17 13.80
N PHE A 65 -8.18 -4.80 13.52
CA PHE A 65 -7.67 -4.54 12.17
C PHE A 65 -6.63 -5.59 11.78
N GLU A 66 -6.21 -5.58 10.51
CA GLU A 66 -5.49 -6.67 9.80
C GLU A 66 -6.38 -7.86 9.43
N SER A 67 -6.51 -8.12 8.13
CA SER A 67 -7.46 -9.11 7.62
C SER A 67 -7.20 -10.53 8.10
N ASN A 68 -5.92 -10.89 8.25
CA ASN A 68 -5.56 -12.23 8.73
C ASN A 68 -5.84 -12.36 10.24
N ALA A 69 -5.70 -11.30 11.02
CA ALA A 69 -6.07 -11.28 12.44
C ALA A 69 -7.58 -11.38 12.62
N ILE A 70 -8.35 -10.62 11.84
CA ILE A 70 -9.81 -10.69 11.79
C ILE A 70 -10.27 -12.13 11.46
N ALA A 71 -9.72 -12.74 10.41
CA ALA A 71 -10.10 -14.10 10.02
C ALA A 71 -9.77 -15.14 11.12
N ARG A 72 -8.60 -15.01 11.78
CA ARG A 72 -8.27 -15.86 12.95
C ARG A 72 -9.25 -15.64 14.11
N TYR A 73 -9.65 -14.40 14.39
CA TYR A 73 -10.62 -14.11 15.44
C TYR A 73 -11.97 -14.78 15.15
N VAL A 74 -12.50 -14.60 13.93
CA VAL A 74 -13.76 -15.24 13.50
C VAL A 74 -13.65 -16.76 13.61
N ALA A 75 -12.53 -17.36 13.18
CA ALA A 75 -12.30 -18.80 13.31
C ALA A 75 -12.28 -19.28 14.76
N ARG A 76 -11.80 -18.48 15.71
CA ARG A 76 -11.67 -18.86 17.13
C ARG A 76 -12.96 -18.68 17.94
N LEU A 77 -13.96 -17.97 17.43
CA LEU A 77 -15.23 -17.77 18.13
C LEU A 77 -16.06 -19.05 18.30
N LYS A 78 -15.77 -20.08 17.50
CA LYS A 78 -16.41 -21.40 17.58
C LYS A 78 -15.32 -22.46 17.68
N ALA A 79 -15.20 -23.13 18.82
CA ALA A 79 -14.14 -24.12 19.03
C ALA A 79 -14.26 -25.34 18.11
N ASP A 80 -15.47 -25.68 17.67
CA ASP A 80 -15.75 -26.82 16.81
C ASP A 80 -15.73 -26.42 15.33
N ASN A 81 -14.54 -26.20 14.78
CA ASN A 81 -14.36 -26.04 13.34
C ASN A 81 -12.98 -26.54 12.87
N PRO A 82 -12.85 -27.00 11.61
CA PRO A 82 -11.60 -27.58 11.12
C PRO A 82 -10.54 -26.55 10.73
N LEU A 83 -10.81 -25.24 10.81
CA LEU A 83 -9.98 -24.23 10.15
C LEU A 83 -8.63 -23.97 10.82
N LEU A 84 -8.46 -24.36 12.08
CA LEU A 84 -7.29 -24.05 12.91
C LEU A 84 -6.34 -25.24 13.10
N GLY A 85 -6.63 -26.38 12.47
CA GLY A 85 -5.89 -27.63 12.65
C GLY A 85 -6.23 -28.33 13.97
N SER A 86 -5.76 -29.57 14.15
CA SER A 86 -6.02 -30.38 15.35
C SER A 86 -4.78 -30.62 16.21
N SER A 87 -3.60 -30.24 15.71
CA SER A 87 -2.33 -30.41 16.40
C SER A 87 -1.47 -29.15 16.33
N LEU A 88 -0.48 -29.03 17.20
CA LEU A 88 0.47 -27.90 17.19
C LEU A 88 1.19 -27.77 15.85
N ILE A 89 1.52 -28.89 15.20
CA ILE A 89 2.20 -28.88 13.90
C ILE A 89 1.26 -28.43 12.78
N ASP A 90 -0.02 -28.80 12.82
CA ASP A 90 -1.00 -28.31 11.85
C ASP A 90 -1.18 -26.80 12.00
N SER A 91 -1.35 -26.31 13.23
CA SER A 91 -1.46 -24.88 13.48
C SER A 91 -0.20 -24.13 13.00
N ALA A 92 1.00 -24.67 13.22
CA ALA A 92 2.24 -24.07 12.72
C ALA A 92 2.29 -24.03 11.19
N HIS A 93 1.88 -25.11 10.50
CA HIS A 93 1.81 -25.12 9.04
C HIS A 93 0.73 -24.17 8.50
N ILE A 94 -0.40 -24.03 9.19
CA ILE A 94 -1.44 -23.06 8.82
C ILE A 94 -0.87 -21.66 8.88
N GLU A 95 -0.22 -21.28 9.98
CA GLU A 95 0.41 -19.97 10.14
C GLU A 95 1.52 -19.75 9.10
N GLN A 96 2.35 -20.75 8.83
CA GLN A 96 3.37 -20.72 7.77
C GLN A 96 2.77 -20.36 6.42
N TRP A 97 1.67 -21.00 6.02
CA TRP A 97 1.03 -20.73 4.73
C TRP A 97 0.29 -19.38 4.69
N ILE A 98 -0.24 -18.91 5.82
CA ILE A 98 -0.83 -17.57 5.93
C ILE A 98 0.24 -16.49 5.73
N ASP A 99 1.39 -16.64 6.36
CA ASP A 99 2.50 -15.71 6.24
C ASP A 99 3.12 -15.77 4.84
N PHE A 100 3.38 -16.96 4.32
CA PHE A 100 3.82 -17.17 2.93
C PHE A 100 2.86 -16.50 1.93
N SER A 101 1.55 -16.69 2.11
CA SER A 101 0.55 -16.06 1.25
C SER A 101 0.62 -14.53 1.28
N SER A 102 0.91 -13.94 2.45
CA SER A 102 0.92 -12.49 2.61
C SER A 102 2.22 -11.87 2.11
N LEU A 103 3.35 -12.50 2.42
CA LEU A 103 4.69 -11.97 2.17
C LEU A 103 5.20 -12.31 0.75
N GLU A 104 4.90 -13.51 0.26
CA GLU A 104 5.47 -14.00 -1.01
C GLU A 104 4.48 -13.96 -2.18
N ILE A 105 3.18 -14.12 -1.92
CA ILE A 105 2.15 -14.09 -2.97
C ILE A 105 1.51 -12.71 -3.08
N ASP A 106 0.81 -12.26 -2.03
CA ASP A 106 -0.01 -11.05 -2.10
C ASP A 106 0.84 -9.79 -2.33
N THR A 107 1.97 -9.67 -1.62
CA THR A 107 2.89 -8.55 -1.79
C THR A 107 3.38 -8.43 -3.23
N ASN A 108 3.72 -9.54 -3.89
CA ASN A 108 4.23 -9.51 -5.26
C ASN A 108 3.11 -9.32 -6.30
N ILE A 109 1.91 -9.87 -6.06
CA ILE A 109 0.71 -9.55 -6.87
C ILE A 109 0.41 -8.05 -6.81
N LEU A 110 0.42 -7.44 -5.63
CA LEU A 110 0.15 -6.01 -5.46
C LEU A 110 1.24 -5.14 -6.09
N ARG A 111 2.53 -5.50 -5.93
CA ARG A 111 3.65 -4.78 -6.57
C ARG A 111 3.58 -4.80 -8.10
N TRP A 112 3.03 -5.86 -8.68
CA TRP A 112 2.77 -5.93 -10.12
C TRP A 112 1.51 -5.14 -10.51
N PHE A 113 0.39 -5.36 -9.82
CA PHE A 113 -0.91 -4.83 -10.23
C PHE A 113 -1.08 -3.33 -9.97
N ILE A 114 -0.73 -2.85 -8.77
CA ILE A 114 -1.06 -1.48 -8.32
C ILE A 114 -0.45 -0.38 -9.22
N PRO A 115 0.81 -0.47 -9.67
CA PRO A 115 1.36 0.53 -10.59
C PRO A 115 0.67 0.53 -11.96
N ARG A 116 0.28 -0.65 -12.47
CA ARG A 116 -0.40 -0.80 -13.78
C ARG A 116 -1.74 -0.08 -13.81
N VAL A 117 -2.47 -0.06 -12.70
CA VAL A 117 -3.76 0.63 -12.57
C VAL A 117 -3.65 2.07 -12.03
N GLY A 118 -2.44 2.64 -12.00
CA GLY A 118 -2.22 4.05 -11.68
C GLY A 118 -2.30 4.43 -10.20
N PHE A 119 -2.31 3.46 -9.29
CA PHE A 119 -2.29 3.69 -7.83
C PHE A 119 -0.87 3.72 -7.24
N ALA A 120 0.15 3.49 -8.05
CA ALA A 120 1.56 3.68 -7.72
C ALA A 120 2.36 4.06 -8.98
N VAL A 121 3.60 4.51 -8.78
CA VAL A 121 4.51 4.82 -9.90
C VAL A 121 4.89 3.52 -10.62
N TYR A 122 4.67 3.48 -11.93
CA TYR A 122 5.11 2.37 -12.77
C TYR A 122 6.61 2.47 -13.08
N LEU A 123 7.35 1.41 -12.74
CA LEU A 123 8.76 1.23 -13.06
C LEU A 123 8.93 -0.17 -13.66
N PRO A 124 9.34 -0.31 -14.94
CA PRO A 124 9.47 -1.61 -15.60
C PRO A 124 10.32 -2.62 -14.83
N GLN A 125 11.47 -2.18 -14.29
CA GLN A 125 12.39 -3.04 -13.55
C GLN A 125 11.78 -3.55 -12.22
N ALA A 126 10.95 -2.73 -11.57
CA ALA A 126 10.27 -3.13 -10.35
C ALA A 126 9.17 -4.16 -10.63
N GLU A 127 8.47 -4.01 -11.76
CA GLU A 127 7.49 -4.99 -12.22
C GLU A 127 8.15 -6.32 -12.59
N GLU A 128 9.23 -6.31 -13.36
CA GLU A 128 10.00 -7.53 -13.70
C GLU A 128 10.47 -8.27 -12.43
N ALA A 129 10.98 -7.53 -11.45
CA ALA A 129 11.39 -8.10 -10.16
C ALA A 129 10.21 -8.69 -9.36
N ALA A 130 9.05 -8.04 -9.38
CA ALA A 130 7.84 -8.54 -8.74
C ALA A 130 7.33 -9.83 -9.42
N ILE A 131 7.33 -9.87 -10.76
CA ILE A 131 6.96 -11.05 -11.54
C ILE A 131 7.91 -12.21 -11.24
N ALA A 132 9.23 -11.98 -11.25
CA ALA A 132 10.22 -13.01 -10.96
C ALA A 132 10.09 -13.57 -9.53
N SER A 133 9.86 -12.69 -8.55
CA SER A 133 9.62 -13.09 -7.16
C SER A 133 8.32 -13.89 -7.02
N LEU A 134 7.24 -13.43 -7.65
CA LEU A 134 5.97 -14.15 -7.67
C LEU A 134 6.11 -15.53 -8.32
N LYS A 135 6.78 -15.65 -9.47
CA LYS A 135 7.02 -16.94 -10.13
C LYS A 135 7.78 -17.91 -9.24
N ARG A 136 8.76 -17.43 -8.46
CA ARG A 136 9.50 -18.27 -7.50
C ARG A 136 8.59 -18.79 -6.38
N ALA A 137 7.76 -17.91 -5.82
CA ALA A 137 6.80 -18.28 -4.78
C ALA A 137 5.73 -19.27 -5.32
N LEU A 138 5.20 -19.00 -6.52
CA LEU A 138 4.28 -19.92 -7.19
C LEU A 138 4.96 -21.26 -7.50
N ALA A 139 6.21 -21.30 -7.92
CA ALA A 139 6.91 -22.57 -8.13
C ALA A 139 6.96 -23.42 -6.85
N ALA A 140 7.31 -22.82 -5.71
CA ALA A 140 7.30 -23.52 -4.42
C ALA A 140 5.91 -24.01 -4.01
N LEU A 141 4.88 -23.16 -4.17
CA LEU A 141 3.49 -23.52 -3.90
C LEU A 141 2.99 -24.64 -4.85
N ASN A 142 3.35 -24.58 -6.12
CA ASN A 142 2.99 -25.59 -7.12
C ASN A 142 3.61 -26.96 -6.79
N THR A 143 4.86 -26.98 -6.33
CA THR A 143 5.52 -28.20 -5.86
C THR A 143 4.79 -28.78 -4.65
N HIS A 144 4.45 -27.95 -3.65
CA HIS A 144 3.67 -28.40 -2.49
C HIS A 144 2.32 -28.99 -2.89
N LEU A 145 1.60 -28.30 -3.78
CA LEU A 145 0.28 -28.72 -4.26
C LEU A 145 0.35 -29.89 -5.24
N ALA A 146 1.51 -30.40 -5.64
CA ALA A 146 1.60 -31.57 -6.53
C ALA A 146 0.99 -32.81 -5.87
N SER A 147 1.28 -33.03 -4.59
CA SER A 147 0.81 -34.18 -3.80
C SER A 147 -0.27 -33.84 -2.76
N ASN A 148 -0.69 -32.57 -2.66
CA ASN A 148 -1.65 -32.11 -1.67
C ASN A 148 -2.88 -31.48 -2.32
N THR A 149 -4.08 -31.84 -1.84
CA THR A 149 -5.35 -31.24 -2.27
C THR A 149 -5.55 -29.85 -1.64
N TYR A 150 -5.20 -29.71 -0.36
CA TYR A 150 -5.27 -28.48 0.43
C TYR A 150 -3.87 -28.15 0.99
N LEU A 151 -3.70 -26.98 1.57
CA LEU A 151 -2.38 -26.56 2.07
C LEU A 151 -1.92 -27.34 3.30
N VAL A 152 -2.85 -27.72 4.18
CA VAL A 152 -2.57 -28.44 5.42
C VAL A 152 -3.58 -29.55 5.63
N GLY A 153 -3.11 -30.78 5.87
CA GLY A 153 -3.96 -31.94 6.11
C GLY A 153 -4.81 -32.35 4.91
N HIS A 154 -6.07 -32.72 5.17
CA HIS A 154 -6.99 -33.29 4.18
C HIS A 154 -8.31 -32.53 4.04
N SER A 155 -8.41 -31.33 4.62
CA SER A 155 -9.59 -30.47 4.57
C SER A 155 -9.21 -29.00 4.45
N VAL A 156 -10.19 -28.15 4.12
CA VAL A 156 -9.99 -26.70 4.05
C VAL A 156 -9.62 -26.15 5.43
N THR A 157 -8.53 -25.40 5.48
CA THR A 157 -8.08 -24.67 6.66
C THR A 157 -8.10 -23.16 6.44
N LEU A 158 -7.80 -22.38 7.47
CA LEU A 158 -7.67 -20.93 7.35
C LEU A 158 -6.56 -20.53 6.36
N ALA A 159 -5.51 -21.35 6.22
CA ALA A 159 -4.48 -21.14 5.21
C ALA A 159 -5.07 -21.14 3.80
N ASP A 160 -5.96 -22.08 3.50
CA ASP A 160 -6.59 -22.19 2.18
C ASP A 160 -7.51 -21.01 1.87
N ILE A 161 -8.27 -20.57 2.86
CA ILE A 161 -9.14 -19.39 2.74
C ILE A 161 -8.31 -18.15 2.39
N ILE A 162 -7.24 -17.90 3.15
CA ILE A 162 -6.39 -16.72 2.97
C ILE A 162 -5.62 -16.80 1.65
N MET A 163 -5.04 -17.95 1.31
CA MET A 163 -4.32 -18.17 0.07
C MET A 163 -5.21 -17.93 -1.14
N THR A 164 -6.41 -18.52 -1.15
CA THR A 164 -7.36 -18.39 -2.24
C THR A 164 -7.77 -16.93 -2.43
N CYS A 165 -8.11 -16.20 -1.34
CA CYS A 165 -8.49 -14.79 -1.42
C CYS A 165 -7.37 -13.91 -1.98
N ASN A 166 -6.11 -14.17 -1.61
CA ASN A 166 -4.97 -13.43 -2.13
C ASN A 166 -4.73 -13.75 -3.61
N LEU A 167 -4.83 -15.02 -4.02
CA LEU A 167 -4.74 -15.45 -5.41
C LEU A 167 -5.87 -14.90 -6.29
N THR A 168 -7.07 -14.68 -5.75
CA THR A 168 -8.23 -14.18 -6.51
C THR A 168 -7.92 -12.88 -7.24
N LEU A 169 -7.17 -11.95 -6.63
CA LEU A 169 -6.76 -10.72 -7.29
C LEU A 169 -5.84 -11.01 -8.48
N GLY A 170 -4.87 -11.91 -8.29
CA GLY A 170 -3.99 -12.38 -9.34
C GLY A 170 -4.77 -12.96 -10.51
N PHE A 171 -5.53 -14.03 -10.26
CA PHE A 171 -6.31 -14.74 -11.27
C PHE A 171 -7.31 -13.86 -12.00
N SER A 172 -7.98 -12.93 -11.32
CA SER A 172 -8.98 -12.06 -11.95
C SER A 172 -8.41 -10.86 -12.70
N ARG A 173 -7.16 -10.44 -12.42
CA ARG A 173 -6.62 -9.18 -12.95
C ARG A 173 -5.35 -9.30 -13.78
N ILE A 174 -4.42 -10.21 -13.47
CA ILE A 174 -3.07 -10.20 -14.07
C ILE A 174 -2.56 -11.58 -14.50
N LEU A 175 -3.03 -12.67 -13.88
CA LEU A 175 -2.54 -14.02 -14.16
C LEU A 175 -3.33 -14.64 -15.30
N SER A 176 -2.87 -14.38 -16.53
CA SER A 176 -3.48 -14.95 -17.74
C SER A 176 -3.29 -16.46 -17.83
N LYS A 177 -4.07 -17.12 -18.69
CA LYS A 177 -3.96 -18.57 -18.91
C LYS A 177 -2.55 -19.01 -19.33
N SER A 178 -1.88 -18.19 -20.14
CA SER A 178 -0.48 -18.44 -20.55
C SER A 178 0.50 -18.32 -19.38
N PHE A 179 0.21 -17.48 -18.38
CA PHE A 179 1.05 -17.37 -17.19
C PHE A 179 0.81 -18.56 -16.25
N THR A 180 -0.46 -18.90 -16.03
CA THR A 180 -0.83 -19.95 -15.07
C THR A 180 -0.55 -21.36 -15.57
N SER A 181 -0.39 -21.57 -16.89
CA SER A 181 -0.01 -22.88 -17.45
C SER A 181 1.34 -23.40 -16.98
N GLU A 182 2.23 -22.52 -16.48
CA GLU A 182 3.49 -22.90 -15.83
C GLU A 182 3.26 -23.57 -14.45
N PHE A 183 2.07 -23.41 -13.86
CA PHE A 183 1.72 -23.83 -12.49
C PHE A 183 0.41 -24.63 -12.43
N PRO A 184 0.34 -25.81 -13.07
CA PRO A 184 -0.91 -26.57 -13.22
C PRO A 184 -1.55 -26.99 -11.90
N HIS A 185 -0.76 -27.26 -10.86
CA HIS A 185 -1.30 -27.67 -9.55
C HIS A 185 -1.93 -26.50 -8.80
N ILE A 186 -1.42 -25.28 -9.01
CA ILE A 186 -2.06 -24.05 -8.49
C ILE A 186 -3.36 -23.79 -9.21
N GLU A 187 -3.41 -23.95 -10.53
CA GLU A 187 -4.68 -23.81 -11.26
C GLU A 187 -5.73 -24.79 -10.73
N ARG A 188 -5.38 -26.08 -10.64
CA ARG A 188 -6.26 -27.10 -10.06
C ARG A 188 -6.73 -26.70 -8.67
N TYR A 189 -5.81 -26.30 -7.80
CA TYR A 189 -6.12 -25.86 -6.44
C TYR A 189 -7.07 -24.66 -6.43
N PHE A 190 -6.72 -23.58 -7.12
CA PHE A 190 -7.50 -22.34 -7.14
C PHE A 190 -8.93 -22.59 -7.63
N TRP A 191 -9.10 -23.29 -8.74
CA TRP A 191 -10.42 -23.61 -9.29
C TRP A 191 -11.20 -24.58 -8.41
N THR A 192 -10.52 -25.47 -7.67
CA THR A 192 -11.18 -26.31 -6.66
C THR A 192 -11.74 -25.42 -5.55
N MET A 193 -10.91 -24.55 -4.98
CA MET A 193 -11.27 -23.70 -3.85
C MET A 193 -12.40 -22.72 -4.16
N VAL A 194 -12.32 -21.96 -5.25
CA VAL A 194 -13.35 -20.95 -5.57
C VAL A 194 -14.72 -21.55 -5.94
N ASN A 195 -14.77 -22.82 -6.32
CA ASN A 195 -16.02 -23.52 -6.63
C ASN A 195 -16.66 -24.22 -5.44
N ILE A 196 -15.99 -24.29 -4.28
CA ILE A 196 -16.62 -24.76 -3.04
C ILE A 196 -17.76 -23.79 -2.68
N PRO A 197 -18.97 -24.27 -2.28
CA PRO A 197 -20.13 -23.42 -2.04
C PRO A 197 -19.87 -22.22 -1.11
N ASN A 198 -19.15 -22.44 -0.01
CA ASN A 198 -18.81 -21.41 0.97
C ASN A 198 -17.94 -20.28 0.36
N PHE A 199 -17.03 -20.63 -0.56
CA PHE A 199 -16.22 -19.65 -1.29
C PHE A 199 -17.05 -18.95 -2.36
N ARG A 200 -17.77 -19.72 -3.19
CA ARG A 200 -18.55 -19.20 -4.31
C ARG A 200 -19.64 -18.21 -3.86
N LYS A 201 -20.24 -18.43 -2.69
CA LYS A 201 -21.23 -17.52 -2.09
C LYS A 201 -20.66 -16.11 -1.86
N ILE A 202 -19.39 -16.01 -1.49
CA ILE A 202 -18.73 -14.73 -1.15
C ILE A 202 -17.98 -14.15 -2.36
N LEU A 203 -17.22 -14.99 -3.07
CA LEU A 203 -16.40 -14.56 -4.22
C LEU A 203 -17.22 -14.34 -5.49
N GLY A 204 -18.40 -14.96 -5.58
CA GLY A 204 -19.18 -15.01 -6.81
C GLY A 204 -18.50 -15.85 -7.90
N GLU A 205 -18.85 -15.59 -9.15
CA GLU A 205 -18.20 -16.20 -10.30
C GLU A 205 -16.90 -15.47 -10.63
N ILE A 206 -15.78 -16.19 -10.56
CA ILE A 206 -14.47 -15.65 -10.89
C ILE A 206 -14.15 -15.94 -12.36
N LYS A 207 -13.86 -14.88 -13.13
CA LYS A 207 -13.32 -14.98 -14.48
C LYS A 207 -11.82 -14.74 -14.43
N GLN A 208 -11.06 -15.59 -15.13
CA GLN A 208 -9.62 -15.43 -15.23
C GLN A 208 -9.27 -14.25 -16.13
N ALA A 209 -8.16 -13.58 -15.84
CA ALA A 209 -7.64 -12.50 -16.67
C ALA A 209 -7.28 -13.03 -18.07
N GLU A 210 -7.75 -12.33 -19.11
CA GLU A 210 -7.35 -12.64 -20.49
C GLU A 210 -5.96 -12.08 -20.81
N SER A 211 -5.65 -10.91 -20.26
CA SER A 211 -4.37 -10.22 -20.44
C SER A 211 -4.04 -9.38 -19.21
N VAL A 212 -2.77 -9.00 -19.10
CA VAL A 212 -2.30 -8.05 -18.08
C VAL A 212 -2.81 -6.65 -18.46
N PRO A 213 -3.35 -5.84 -17.52
CA PRO A 213 -3.86 -4.52 -17.82
C PRO A 213 -2.78 -3.63 -18.46
N PRO A 214 -3.15 -2.75 -19.40
CA PRO A 214 -2.21 -1.76 -19.92
C PRO A 214 -1.81 -0.80 -18.80
N VAL A 215 -0.58 -0.29 -18.86
CA VAL A 215 -0.10 0.72 -17.91
C VAL A 215 -0.94 1.99 -18.10
N GLN A 216 -1.70 2.38 -17.08
CA GLN A 216 -2.41 3.65 -17.09
C GLN A 216 -1.42 4.81 -16.93
N SER A 217 -1.56 5.86 -17.74
CA SER A 217 -0.82 7.10 -17.53
C SER A 217 -1.19 7.68 -16.18
N ALA A 218 -0.19 7.90 -15.31
CA ALA A 218 -0.41 8.32 -13.93
C ALA A 218 -1.28 9.58 -13.88
N LYS A 219 -2.48 9.49 -13.27
CA LYS A 219 -3.16 10.69 -12.79
C LYS A 219 -2.23 11.31 -11.75
N LYS A 220 -1.76 12.55 -12.00
CA LYS A 220 -1.04 13.33 -11.00
C LYS A 220 -1.80 13.23 -9.66
N PRO A 221 -1.12 13.00 -8.53
CA PRO A 221 -1.78 13.02 -7.24
C PRO A 221 -2.49 14.36 -7.09
N THR A 222 -3.82 14.31 -6.98
CA THR A 222 -4.65 15.49 -6.73
C THR A 222 -4.19 16.06 -5.39
N GLN A 223 -3.42 17.15 -5.45
CA GLN A 223 -3.21 17.99 -4.29
C GLN A 223 -4.60 18.38 -3.80
N SER A 224 -4.92 17.92 -2.60
CA SER A 224 -6.03 18.40 -1.79
C SER A 224 -6.01 19.92 -1.84
N LYS A 225 -7.04 20.52 -2.45
CA LYS A 225 -7.30 21.95 -2.32
C LYS A 225 -7.41 22.27 -0.84
N GLU A 226 -6.43 23.02 -0.36
CA GLU A 226 -6.43 23.64 0.95
C GLU A 226 -7.75 24.42 1.13
N PRO A 227 -8.48 24.27 2.25
CA PRO A 227 -9.70 25.01 2.49
C PRO A 227 -9.37 26.50 2.67
N ALA A 228 -9.96 27.33 1.80
CA ALA A 228 -9.85 28.77 1.88
C ALA A 228 -10.38 29.29 3.24
N LYS A 229 -9.55 30.06 3.94
CA LYS A 229 -9.90 30.84 5.14
C LYS A 229 -11.12 31.74 4.87
N PRO A 230 -12.06 31.89 5.82
CA PRO A 230 -13.19 32.82 5.67
C PRO A 230 -12.71 34.27 5.69
N LYS A 231 -13.14 35.07 4.69
CA LYS A 231 -12.98 36.53 4.69
C LYS A 231 -13.91 37.14 5.72
N ALA A 232 -13.35 37.91 6.65
CA ALA A 232 -14.08 38.77 7.57
C ALA A 232 -14.82 39.90 6.82
N GLN A 233 -16.08 40.11 7.18
CA GLN A 233 -16.87 41.29 6.85
C GLN A 233 -16.41 42.48 7.70
N ALA A 234 -16.26 43.65 7.07
CA ALA A 234 -16.52 44.94 7.70
C ALA A 234 -16.94 45.94 6.62
N GLU A 235 -18.09 46.56 6.87
CA GLU A 235 -18.84 47.49 6.02
C GLU A 235 -18.30 48.95 6.07
N PRO A 236 -18.82 49.88 5.25
CA PRO A 236 -18.09 50.99 4.62
C PRO A 236 -18.36 52.37 5.24
N LYS A 237 -17.62 53.40 4.80
CA LYS A 237 -18.16 54.77 4.51
C LYS A 237 -17.12 55.77 3.94
N LYS A 238 -17.55 56.44 2.86
CA LYS A 238 -17.39 57.89 2.49
C LYS A 238 -15.99 58.46 2.20
N GLU A 239 -15.75 59.46 1.35
CA GLU A 239 -16.38 60.16 0.20
C GLU A 239 -15.39 61.31 -0.17
N ALA A 240 -15.41 61.80 -1.43
CA ALA A 240 -14.76 63.00 -2.03
C ALA A 240 -13.69 62.65 -3.12
N ALA A 241 -13.97 62.76 -4.43
CA ALA A 241 -14.05 63.96 -5.31
C ALA A 241 -12.69 64.68 -5.45
N LYS A 242 -12.13 65.07 -6.61
CA LYS A 242 -12.59 65.27 -8.00
C LYS A 242 -11.36 65.59 -8.90
N GLU A 243 -11.43 65.26 -10.21
CA GLU A 243 -10.96 65.99 -11.44
C GLU A 243 -9.51 66.59 -11.50
N THR A 244 -8.70 66.59 -12.58
CA THR A 244 -8.88 66.49 -14.05
C THR A 244 -7.51 66.52 -14.79
N ALA A 245 -7.48 65.96 -16.02
CA ALA A 245 -6.80 66.39 -17.26
C ALA A 245 -5.26 66.24 -17.52
N LYS A 246 -4.97 65.53 -18.63
CA LYS A 246 -3.78 65.50 -19.54
C LYS A 246 -3.75 66.78 -20.46
N PRO A 247 -2.77 67.07 -21.38
CA PRO A 247 -1.81 66.17 -22.08
C PRO A 247 -0.39 66.73 -22.50
N LYS A 248 0.52 65.82 -22.97
CA LYS A 248 1.52 65.94 -24.10
C LYS A 248 2.68 66.98 -23.96
N VAL A 249 3.97 66.81 -24.37
CA VAL A 249 4.72 66.16 -25.48
C VAL A 249 6.26 66.13 -25.16
N GLU A 250 7.03 65.17 -25.73
CA GLU A 250 8.50 65.15 -26.07
C GLU A 250 9.56 65.46 -24.97
N ASP A 251 10.81 64.96 -24.93
CA ASP A 251 11.69 64.03 -25.66
C ASP A 251 12.95 63.87 -24.75
N ALA A 252 13.87 62.98 -25.13
CA ALA A 252 15.23 62.79 -24.61
C ALA A 252 15.39 61.95 -23.32
N GLY A 253 16.10 60.83 -23.50
CA GLY A 253 16.22 59.76 -22.52
C GLY A 253 17.30 59.95 -21.46
N GLU A 254 17.24 59.06 -20.49
CA GLU A 254 18.36 58.60 -19.67
C GLU A 254 17.98 57.21 -19.12
N GLU A 255 18.94 56.29 -19.15
CA GLU A 255 18.82 54.91 -18.70
C GLU A 255 18.53 54.84 -17.19
N GLU A 256 17.51 54.10 -16.77
CA GLU A 256 17.35 53.73 -15.37
C GLU A 256 17.16 52.21 -15.19
N ALA A 257 18.05 51.64 -14.38
CA ALA A 257 18.30 50.22 -14.15
C ALA A 257 17.11 49.45 -13.51
N PRO A 258 17.02 48.12 -13.69
CA PRO A 258 15.89 47.32 -13.24
C PRO A 258 15.88 47.09 -11.71
N LYS A 259 14.69 47.16 -11.11
CA LYS A 259 14.39 46.84 -9.70
C LYS A 259 14.89 45.44 -9.29
N PRO A 260 15.47 45.26 -8.08
CA PRO A 260 16.02 43.98 -7.66
C PRO A 260 14.94 42.96 -7.28
N LYS A 261 15.13 41.72 -7.72
CA LYS A 261 14.32 40.55 -7.33
C LYS A 261 14.50 40.25 -5.82
N PRO A 262 13.48 39.73 -5.12
CA PRO A 262 13.60 39.34 -3.72
C PRO A 262 14.65 38.23 -3.55
N LYS A 263 15.59 38.41 -2.61
CA LYS A 263 16.69 37.49 -2.34
C LYS A 263 16.15 36.12 -1.91
N ASN A 264 16.71 35.05 -2.47
CA ASN A 264 16.37 33.68 -2.09
C ASN A 264 16.96 33.41 -0.68
N PRO A 265 16.19 32.86 0.28
CA PRO A 265 16.67 32.58 1.64
C PRO A 265 17.92 31.69 1.72
N LEU A 266 18.25 30.98 0.64
CA LEU A 266 19.42 30.10 0.54
C LEU A 266 20.73 30.84 0.24
N ASP A 267 20.68 32.09 -0.23
CA ASP A 267 21.87 32.92 -0.49
C ASP A 267 22.48 33.51 0.78
N LEU A 268 21.80 33.35 1.93
CA LEU A 268 22.26 33.77 3.25
C LEU A 268 23.06 32.68 3.98
N LEU A 269 23.16 31.48 3.41
CA LEU A 269 23.91 30.39 4.01
C LEU A 269 25.41 30.59 3.74
N PRO A 270 26.28 30.35 4.74
CA PRO A 270 27.72 30.40 4.54
C PRO A 270 28.13 29.41 3.44
N PRO A 271 29.16 29.74 2.62
CA PRO A 271 29.65 28.84 1.59
C PRO A 271 29.95 27.46 2.16
N SER A 272 29.44 26.42 1.50
CA SER A 272 29.71 25.04 1.90
C SER A 272 31.22 24.82 1.98
N LYS A 273 31.70 24.28 3.11
CA LYS A 273 33.10 23.86 3.28
C LYS A 273 33.47 22.64 2.41
N MET A 274 32.53 22.12 1.62
CA MET A 274 32.72 20.93 0.80
C MET A 274 33.34 21.29 -0.56
N ILE A 275 34.62 20.99 -0.72
CA ILE A 275 35.35 21.15 -1.97
C ILE A 275 35.03 19.96 -2.88
N LEU A 276 34.07 20.15 -3.79
CA LEU A 276 33.55 19.11 -4.69
C LEU A 276 34.62 18.46 -5.58
N ASP A 277 35.65 19.22 -5.94
CA ASP A 277 36.71 18.75 -6.84
C ASP A 277 37.69 17.81 -6.14
N GLU A 278 37.99 18.04 -4.86
CA GLU A 278 38.79 17.11 -4.05
C GLU A 278 38.02 15.82 -3.78
N TRP A 279 36.71 15.92 -3.53
CA TRP A 279 35.85 14.76 -3.33
C TRP A 279 35.78 13.87 -4.59
N LYS A 280 35.60 14.46 -5.77
CA LYS A 280 35.61 13.72 -7.05
C LYS A 280 36.95 13.05 -7.29
N ARG A 281 38.06 13.76 -7.03
CA ARG A 281 39.42 13.21 -7.21
C ARG A 281 39.69 12.02 -6.28
N LEU A 282 39.21 12.07 -5.03
CA LEU A 282 39.37 10.99 -4.06
C LEU A 282 38.48 9.79 -4.42
N TYR A 283 37.21 10.03 -4.76
CA TYR A 283 36.24 8.99 -5.08
C TYR A 283 36.61 8.21 -6.35
N SER A 284 37.04 8.90 -7.41
CA SER A 284 37.34 8.27 -8.71
C SER A 284 38.64 7.46 -8.73
N ASN A 285 39.55 7.67 -7.76
CA ASN A 285 40.87 7.01 -7.75
C ASN A 285 41.00 5.87 -6.73
N THR A 286 40.00 5.59 -5.89
CA THR A 286 40.07 4.50 -4.91
C THR A 286 39.45 3.23 -5.49
N LYS A 287 40.27 2.24 -5.89
CA LYS A 287 39.77 1.00 -6.51
C LYS A 287 39.44 -0.13 -5.53
N THR A 288 39.85 -0.04 -4.26
CA THR A 288 39.55 -1.05 -3.24
C THR A 288 39.59 -0.41 -1.86
N ASN A 289 38.54 -0.68 -1.07
CA ASN A 289 38.31 -0.21 0.30
C ASN A 289 37.64 1.17 0.50
N PHE A 290 36.36 1.22 0.14
CA PHE A 290 35.44 2.36 0.29
C PHE A 290 35.21 2.80 1.75
N ARG A 291 35.45 1.90 2.72
CA ARG A 291 35.10 2.10 4.13
C ARG A 291 36.01 3.11 4.84
N GLU A 292 37.30 3.14 4.51
CA GLU A 292 38.26 4.09 5.09
C GLU A 292 38.09 5.50 4.52
N VAL A 293 37.73 5.63 3.25
CA VAL A 293 37.44 6.92 2.61
C VAL A 293 36.20 7.57 3.23
N ALA A 294 35.16 6.78 3.51
CA ALA A 294 33.94 7.28 4.15
C ALA A 294 34.18 7.79 5.58
N ILE A 295 35.09 7.17 6.34
CA ILE A 295 35.48 7.62 7.69
C ILE A 295 36.25 8.94 7.62
N LYS A 296 37.16 9.10 6.65
CA LYS A 296 37.93 10.33 6.46
C LYS A 296 37.04 11.51 6.02
N VAL A 297 35.99 11.24 5.24
CA VAL A 297 34.97 12.23 4.88
C VAL A 297 34.09 12.58 6.09
N ARG A 298 33.72 11.61 6.94
CA ARG A 298 32.91 11.86 8.15
C ARG A 298 33.61 12.81 9.14
N GLY A 299 34.94 12.74 9.29
CA GLY A 299 35.69 13.67 10.15
C GLY A 299 35.58 15.15 9.71
N SER A 300 35.24 15.41 8.45
CA SER A 300 34.97 16.77 7.94
C SER A 300 33.53 17.24 8.22
N PHE A 301 32.66 16.39 8.75
CA PHE A 301 31.24 16.65 9.04
C PHE A 301 30.92 16.81 10.55
N ASP A 302 31.89 16.62 11.45
CA ASP A 302 31.71 16.70 12.92
C ASP A 302 31.57 18.14 13.47
N GLY A 303 30.81 18.98 12.76
CA GLY A 303 30.36 20.28 13.23
C GLY A 303 28.85 20.36 13.51
N PHE A 304 28.08 19.27 13.33
CA PHE A 304 26.62 19.38 13.33
C PHE A 304 25.80 18.30 14.05
N LEU A 305 26.41 17.35 14.78
CA LEU A 305 25.63 16.32 15.49
C LEU A 305 26.21 16.03 16.88
N PHE A 306 25.49 16.55 17.89
CA PHE A 306 25.46 16.22 19.32
C PHE A 306 26.73 16.46 20.19
N PRO A 307 26.59 17.15 21.35
CA PRO A 307 27.63 17.12 22.37
C PRO A 307 27.68 15.72 23.03
N PRO A 308 28.87 15.18 23.31
CA PRO A 308 29.03 13.86 23.90
C PRO A 308 28.77 13.94 25.41
N GLY A 309 27.73 13.25 25.88
CA GLY A 309 27.54 13.07 27.31
C GLY A 309 26.09 12.88 27.73
N GLN A 310 25.53 11.70 27.45
CA GLN A 310 24.56 11.05 28.33
C GLN A 310 24.41 9.59 27.92
N VAL A 311 25.13 8.73 28.65
CA VAL A 311 24.90 7.30 28.76
C VAL A 311 24.15 7.12 30.08
N CYS A 312 22.92 6.63 30.02
CA CYS A 312 22.22 5.79 30.99
C CYS A 312 21.00 5.17 30.30
#